data_AF-A0A7C3M097-F1
#
_entry.id   AF-A0A7C3M097-F1
#
_cell.length_a   1.000
_cell.length_b   1.000
_cell.length_c   1.000
_cell.angle_alpha   90.00
_cell.angle_beta   90.00
_cell.angle_gamma   90.00
#
_symmetry.space_group_name_H-M   'P 1'
#
loop_
_entity.id
_entity.type
_entity.pdbx_description
1 polymer ?
#
loop_
_entity_poly.entity_id
_entity_poly.type
_entity_poly.pdbx_seq_one_letter_code
_entity_poly.pdbx_strand_id
1 'polypeptide(L)'
;SLEQNTIDRKPLGVFEAFYQATLGASISLKLENKIGKLETDYEADFIVLDFAVNDLMDLKIKIIEENNKNSFDILKEKLFTLMILGDERNIKATFVNGEKVYGKE
;
A
#
# COMPACT_ATOMS: atom_id res chain seq x y z
N SER A 1 -30.56 12.55 23.29
CA SER A 1 -29.14 12.91 23.24
C SER A 1 -28.44 12.10 22.16
N LEU A 2 -28.48 12.57 20.91
CA LEU A 2 -27.70 11.98 19.80
C LEU A 2 -26.18 12.22 19.96
N GLU A 3 -25.79 12.95 21.01
CA GLU A 3 -24.41 13.34 21.34
C GLU A 3 -23.60 12.26 22.07
N GLN A 4 -24.18 11.11 22.42
CA GLN A 4 -23.49 10.07 23.22
C GLN A 4 -22.92 8.90 22.41
N ASN A 5 -22.98 8.94 21.07
CA ASN A 5 -22.53 7.83 20.22
C ASN A 5 -21.35 8.17 19.31
N THR A 6 -20.57 9.20 19.66
CA THR A 6 -19.22 9.39 19.11
C THR A 6 -18.25 8.51 19.89
N ILE A 7 -18.38 7.19 19.71
CA ILE A 7 -17.28 6.26 20.01
C ILE A 7 -16.05 6.82 19.31
N ASP A 8 -14.92 6.89 20.02
CA ASP A 8 -13.63 7.46 19.64
C ASP A 8 -13.13 6.95 18.26
N ARG A 9 -13.71 7.50 17.17
CA ARG A 9 -13.40 7.09 15.79
C ARG A 9 -12.10 7.78 15.39
N LYS A 10 -11.00 7.09 15.63
CA LYS A 10 -9.68 7.49 15.12
C LYS A 10 -9.64 7.28 13.59
N PRO A 11 -9.20 8.26 12.80
CA PRO A 11 -9.02 8.07 11.37
C PRO A 11 -7.92 7.02 11.12
N LEU A 12 -8.16 6.11 10.17
CA LEU A 12 -7.19 5.11 9.77
C LEU A 12 -6.03 5.78 9.03
N GLY A 13 -4.83 5.69 9.61
CA GLY A 13 -3.62 6.21 8.98
C GLY A 13 -3.20 5.37 7.78
N VAL A 14 -2.59 5.97 6.75
CA VAL A 14 -2.17 5.21 5.55
C VAL A 14 -1.16 4.10 5.87
N PHE A 15 -0.14 4.39 6.69
CA PHE A 15 0.84 3.38 7.09
C PHE A 15 0.20 2.27 7.94
N GLU A 16 -0.80 2.62 8.76
CA GLU A 16 -1.58 1.64 9.51
C GLU A 16 -2.39 0.75 8.56
N ALA A 17 -3.06 1.33 7.57
CA ALA A 17 -3.80 0.58 6.56
C ALA A 17 -2.91 -0.42 5.79
N PHE A 18 -1.74 0.03 5.31
CA PHE A 18 -0.81 -0.85 4.59
C PHE A 18 -0.14 -1.89 5.49
N TYR A 19 0.13 -1.55 6.77
CA TYR A 19 0.55 -2.54 7.75
C TYR A 19 -0.50 -3.62 7.93
N GLN A 20 -1.78 -3.23 8.13
CA GLN A 20 -2.88 -4.19 8.29
C GLN A 20 -3.06 -5.05 7.03
N ALA A 21 -2.85 -4.50 5.83
CA ALA A 21 -2.93 -5.24 4.57
C ALA A 21 -1.75 -6.20 4.31
N THR A 22 -0.66 -6.09 5.07
CA THR A 22 0.58 -6.88 4.86
C THR A 22 0.97 -7.63 6.14
N LEU A 23 1.93 -7.12 6.91
CA LEU A 23 2.45 -7.77 8.11
C LEU A 23 1.35 -7.99 9.17
N GLY A 24 0.45 -7.03 9.38
CA GLY A 24 -0.66 -7.15 10.33
C GLY A 24 -1.62 -8.31 9.99
N ALA A 25 -1.91 -8.53 8.71
CA ALA A 25 -2.66 -9.69 8.26
C ALA A 25 -1.89 -11.00 8.50
N SER A 26 -0.58 -11.03 8.21
CA SER A 26 0.25 -12.23 8.43
C SER A 26 0.31 -12.64 9.91
N ILE A 27 0.40 -11.68 10.84
CA ILE A 27 0.36 -11.92 12.29
C ILE A 27 -0.98 -12.52 12.69
N SER A 28 -2.07 -11.97 12.17
CA SER A 28 -3.42 -12.48 12.44
C SER A 28 -3.60 -13.94 11.98
N LEU A 29 -2.86 -14.35 10.95
CA LEU A 29 -2.84 -15.71 10.39
C LEU A 29 -1.74 -16.61 10.98
N LYS A 30 -0.89 -16.12 11.88
CA LYS A 30 0.30 -16.82 12.41
C LYS A 30 1.33 -17.18 11.32
N LEU A 31 1.48 -16.31 10.32
CA LEU A 31 2.38 -16.45 9.18
C LEU A 31 3.45 -15.34 9.15
N GLU A 32 3.59 -14.56 10.21
CA GLU A 32 4.54 -13.44 10.34
C GLU A 32 6.02 -13.84 10.33
N ASN A 33 6.31 -15.14 10.40
CA ASN A 33 7.64 -15.71 10.23
C ASN A 33 7.87 -16.24 8.79
N LYS A 34 6.96 -15.97 7.86
CA LYS A 34 7.02 -16.45 6.48
C LYS A 34 6.75 -15.37 5.44
N ILE A 35 5.71 -14.56 5.62
CA ILE A 35 5.25 -13.56 4.63
C ILE A 35 4.95 -12.20 5.27
N GLY A 36 4.66 -11.20 4.43
CA GLY A 36 4.15 -9.90 4.88
C GLY A 36 5.22 -8.82 5.06
N LYS A 37 6.50 -9.13 4.81
CA LYS A 37 7.61 -8.16 4.83
C LYS A 37 8.73 -8.56 3.87
N LEU A 38 9.55 -7.58 3.49
CA LEU A 38 10.70 -7.74 2.60
C LEU A 38 11.99 -7.82 3.43
N GLU A 39 12.29 -9.00 3.95
CA GLU A 39 13.48 -9.29 4.76
C GLU A 39 14.09 -10.64 4.36
N THR A 40 15.36 -10.87 4.72
CA THR A 40 16.01 -12.15 4.51
C THR A 40 15.28 -13.27 5.26
N ASP A 41 15.30 -14.49 4.71
CA ASP A 41 14.65 -15.68 5.25
C ASP A 41 13.11 -15.70 5.18
N TYR A 42 12.50 -14.71 4.52
CA TYR A 42 11.07 -14.67 4.21
C TYR A 42 10.77 -15.19 2.80
N GLU A 43 9.57 -15.75 2.61
CA GLU A 43 9.06 -16.12 1.28
C GLU A 43 8.95 -14.85 0.43
N ALA A 44 9.43 -14.93 -0.82
CA ALA A 44 9.49 -13.80 -1.73
C ALA A 44 8.13 -13.54 -2.40
N ASP A 45 7.14 -13.19 -1.57
CA ASP A 45 5.77 -12.86 -1.94
C ASP A 45 5.58 -11.34 -1.93
N PHE A 46 5.50 -10.74 -3.11
CA PHE A 46 5.36 -9.29 -3.24
C PHE A 46 4.70 -8.86 -4.54
N ILE A 47 4.27 -7.60 -4.55
CA ILE A 47 3.74 -6.94 -5.74
C ILE A 47 4.67 -5.80 -6.16
N VAL A 48 4.75 -5.58 -7.47
CA VAL A 48 5.34 -4.38 -8.06
C VAL A 48 4.22 -3.44 -8.39
N LEU A 49 4.25 -2.23 -7.82
CA LEU A 49 3.23 -1.22 -8.01
C LEU A 49 3.62 -0.22 -9.10
N ASP A 50 2.62 0.17 -9.90
CA ASP A 50 2.66 1.35 -10.73
C ASP A 50 1.69 2.40 -10.15
N PHE A 51 2.21 3.58 -9.83
CA PHE A 51 1.44 4.67 -9.23
C PHE A 51 0.73 5.55 -10.25
N ALA A 52 1.02 5.40 -11.56
CA ALA A 52 0.57 6.32 -12.61
C ALA A 52 -0.14 5.58 -13.75
N VAL A 53 -1.23 4.86 -13.43
CA VAL A 53 -1.91 3.95 -14.38
C VAL A 53 -3.08 4.57 -15.15
N ASN A 54 -3.43 5.82 -14.83
CA ASN A 54 -4.40 6.63 -15.57
C ASN A 54 -4.07 8.12 -15.42
N ASP A 55 -4.65 8.96 -16.27
CA ASP A 55 -4.34 10.40 -16.34
C ASP A 55 -4.54 11.14 -15.01
N LEU A 56 -5.55 10.75 -14.23
CA LEU A 56 -5.83 11.38 -12.93
C LEU A 56 -4.75 11.04 -11.90
N MET A 57 -4.31 9.79 -11.85
CA MET A 57 -3.23 9.36 -10.98
C MET A 57 -1.89 9.95 -11.40
N ASP A 58 -1.56 9.92 -12.70
CA ASP A 58 -0.33 10.50 -13.24
C ASP A 58 -0.22 11.99 -12.88
N LEU A 59 -1.29 12.76 -13.07
CA LEU A 59 -1.33 14.17 -12.65
C LEU A 59 -1.11 14.33 -11.14
N LYS A 60 -1.74 13.51 -10.30
CA LYS A 60 -1.55 13.55 -8.84
C LYS A 60 -0.11 13.23 -8.44
N ILE A 61 0.49 12.20 -9.03
CA ILE A 61 1.86 11.79 -8.72
C ILE A 61 2.84 12.91 -9.08
N LYS A 62 2.70 13.53 -10.25
CA LYS A 62 3.52 14.68 -10.66
C LYS A 62 3.44 15.83 -9.66
N ILE A 63 2.23 16.22 -9.26
CA ILE A 63 2.03 17.27 -8.25
C ILE A 63 2.69 16.89 -6.92
N ILE A 64 2.54 15.64 -6.45
CA ILE A 64 3.15 15.17 -5.20
C ILE A 64 4.68 15.30 -5.26
N GLU A 65 5.28 14.90 -6.37
CA GLU A 65 6.74 14.90 -6.56
C GLU A 65 7.32 16.33 -6.70
N GLU A 66 6.57 17.26 -7.28
CA GLU A 66 7.00 18.66 -7.45
C GLU A 66 6.92 19.51 -6.17
N ASN A 67 6.18 19.07 -5.14
CA ASN A 67 5.84 19.86 -3.96
C ASN A 67 6.99 20.08 -2.93
N ASN A 68 8.26 19.86 -3.29
CA ASN A 68 9.46 20.05 -2.43
C ASN A 68 9.35 19.40 -1.02
N LYS A 69 8.69 18.24 -0.93
CA LYS A 69 8.55 17.49 0.33
C LYS A 69 9.71 16.52 0.52
N ASN A 70 9.93 16.09 1.75
CA ASN A 70 10.85 14.99 2.03
C ASN A 70 10.27 13.66 1.51
N SER A 71 11.14 12.65 1.37
CA SER A 71 10.75 11.35 0.80
C SER A 71 9.66 10.62 1.62
N PHE A 72 9.58 10.85 2.93
CA PHE A 72 8.57 10.22 3.79
C PHE A 72 7.17 10.78 3.49
N ASP A 73 7.03 12.09 3.39
CA ASP A 73 5.75 12.74 3.06
C ASP A 73 5.32 12.44 1.62
N ILE A 74 6.27 12.37 0.68
CA ILE A 74 6.00 11.93 -0.70
C ILE A 74 5.43 10.51 -0.69
N LEU A 75 6.07 9.56 -0.01
CA LEU A 75 5.60 8.18 0.07
C LEU A 75 4.20 8.10 0.70
N LYS A 76 3.96 8.84 1.78
CA LYS A 76 2.66 8.91 2.46
C LYS A 76 1.54 9.34 1.49
N GLU A 77 1.79 10.36 0.68
CA GLU A 77 0.80 10.87 -0.29
C GLU A 77 0.60 9.94 -1.49
N LYS A 78 1.67 9.28 -1.96
CA LYS A 78 1.57 8.24 -2.99
C LYS A 78 0.72 7.06 -2.52
N LEU A 79 0.98 6.55 -1.32
CA LEU A 79 0.21 5.46 -0.72
C LEU A 79 -1.24 5.88 -0.44
N PHE A 80 -1.48 7.12 -0.03
CA PHE A 80 -2.84 7.62 0.17
C PHE A 80 -3.60 7.69 -1.15
N THR A 81 -2.95 8.14 -2.23
CA THR A 81 -3.53 8.15 -3.58
C THR A 81 -3.89 6.74 -4.03
N LEU A 82 -2.99 5.77 -3.84
CA LEU A 82 -3.23 4.36 -4.15
C LEU A 82 -4.38 3.77 -3.32
N MET A 83 -4.46 4.08 -2.02
CA MET A 83 -5.53 3.58 -1.15
C MET A 83 -6.93 4.03 -1.59
N ILE A 84 -7.05 5.25 -2.13
CA ILE A 84 -8.35 5.85 -2.48
C ILE A 84 -8.74 5.59 -3.93
N LEU A 85 -7.78 5.64 -4.85
CA LEU A 85 -8.04 5.56 -6.29
C LEU A 85 -7.59 4.23 -6.92
N GLY A 86 -6.82 3.43 -6.19
CA GLY A 86 -6.15 2.24 -6.70
C GLY A 86 -7.11 1.15 -7.18
N ASP A 87 -6.72 0.47 -8.25
CA ASP A 87 -7.38 -0.72 -8.76
C ASP A 87 -6.37 -1.74 -9.30
N GLU A 88 -6.83 -2.80 -9.95
CA GLU A 88 -5.97 -3.88 -10.46
C GLU A 88 -4.91 -3.39 -11.45
N ARG A 89 -5.14 -2.25 -12.11
CA ARG A 89 -4.18 -1.72 -13.09
C ARG A 89 -2.90 -1.27 -12.42
N ASN A 90 -2.95 -0.87 -11.14
CA ASN A 90 -1.79 -0.49 -10.33
C ASN A 90 -0.85 -1.67 -10.02
N ILE A 91 -1.29 -2.91 -10.22
CA ILE A 91 -0.42 -4.08 -10.08
C ILE A 91 0.34 -4.28 -11.39
N LYS A 92 1.62 -3.92 -11.39
CA LYS A 92 2.52 -4.12 -12.55
C LYS A 92 2.97 -5.58 -12.67
N ALA A 93 3.29 -6.20 -11.55
CA ALA A 93 3.64 -7.61 -11.46
C ALA A 93 3.35 -8.17 -10.07
N THR A 94 3.16 -9.49 -9.98
CA THR A 94 3.00 -10.24 -8.73
C THR A 94 3.99 -11.38 -8.73
N PHE A 95 4.69 -11.53 -7.61
CA PHE A 95 5.66 -12.59 -7.37
C PHE A 95 5.17 -13.46 -6.21
N VAL A 96 5.29 -14.77 -6.39
CA VAL A 96 5.00 -15.77 -5.36
C VAL A 96 6.19 -16.70 -5.27
N ASN A 97 6.76 -16.84 -4.07
CA ASN A 97 7.98 -17.60 -3.82
C ASN A 97 9.13 -17.22 -4.78
N GLY A 98 9.24 -15.93 -5.10
CA GLY A 98 10.28 -15.39 -5.98
C GLY A 98 10.01 -15.53 -7.48
N GLU A 99 8.94 -16.23 -7.87
CA GLU A 99 8.57 -16.44 -9.28
C GLU A 99 7.52 -15.42 -9.72
N LYS A 100 7.71 -14.80 -10.89
CA LYS A 100 6.71 -13.89 -11.48
C LYS A 100 5.51 -14.69 -11.97
N VAL A 101 4.40 -14.66 -11.22
CA VAL A 101 3.16 -15.39 -11.56
C VAL A 101 2.14 -14.52 -12.31
N TYR A 102 2.28 -13.21 -12.23
CA TYR A 102 1.48 -12.25 -12.97
C TYR A 102 2.33 -11.04 -13.34
N GLY A 103 2.05 -10.43 -14.49
CA GLY A 103 2.47 -9.07 -14.77
C GLY A 103 2.22 -8.69 -16.21
N LYS A 104 2.07 -7.40 -16.42
CA LYS A 104 1.97 -6.81 -17.76
C LYS A 104 3.34 -6.97 -18.45
N GLU A 105 3.32 -7.16 -19.77
CA GLU A 105 4.54 -7.13 -20.60
C GLU A 105 5.22 -5.76 -20.54
#